data_AF-A0AAE3GA41-F1
#
_entry.id   AF-A0AAE3GA41-F1
#
_cell.length_a   1.000
_cell.length_b   1.000
_cell.length_c   1.000
_cell.angle_alpha   90.00
_cell.angle_beta   90.00
_cell.angle_gamma   90.00
#
_symmetry.space_group_name_H-M   'P 1'
#
loop_
_entity.id
_entity.type
_entity.pdbx_description
1 polymer ?
#
loop_
_entity_poly.entity_id
_entity_poly.type
_entity_poly.pdbx_seq_one_letter_code
_entity_poly.pdbx_strand_id
1 'polypeptide(L)'
;MRDVKAEQLVLTLAVEWYEGPFWVLGGGDEVSGPYDTEDIRDFVALSPELLAEIGEWNEFYQATYNDDDPANSGITEPAEARKFDERGRVLAHKLRAEIPDVIKVRYQPVSGPLETIVN
;
A
#
# COMPACT_ATOMS: atom_id res chain seq x y z
N MET A 1 6.79 27.56 -2.15
CA MET A 1 6.04 26.32 -2.40
C MET A 1 6.80 25.62 -3.52
N ARG A 2 7.50 24.51 -3.23
CA ARG A 2 8.21 23.78 -4.29
C ARG A 2 7.18 22.92 -4.99
N ASP A 3 7.01 23.13 -6.29
CA ASP A 3 6.24 22.25 -7.16
C ASP A 3 6.87 20.86 -7.10
N VAL A 4 6.23 19.94 -6.37
CA VAL A 4 6.53 18.51 -6.49
C VAL A 4 6.12 18.13 -7.90
N LYS A 5 7.10 17.95 -8.78
CA LYS A 5 6.80 17.46 -10.13
C LYS A 5 6.29 16.03 -9.99
N ALA A 6 5.06 15.77 -10.45
CA ALA A 6 4.41 14.45 -10.39
C ALA A 6 5.28 13.29 -10.94
N GLU A 7 6.23 13.62 -11.81
CA GLU A 7 7.25 12.74 -12.40
C GLU A 7 8.30 12.16 -11.41
N GLN A 8 8.21 12.47 -10.11
CA GLN A 8 9.03 11.84 -9.06
C GLN A 8 8.24 11.12 -7.97
N LEU A 9 6.90 11.09 -8.06
CA LEU A 9 6.07 10.47 -7.02
C LEU A 9 6.04 8.94 -7.18
N VAL A 10 6.34 8.24 -6.09
CA VAL A 10 6.22 6.79 -6.00
C VAL A 10 5.17 6.46 -4.94
N LEU A 11 4.13 5.74 -5.34
CA LEU A 11 3.13 5.18 -4.44
C LEU A 11 3.41 3.69 -4.25
N THR A 12 3.65 3.27 -3.01
CA THR A 12 3.83 1.86 -2.67
C THR A 12 2.66 1.39 -1.81
N LEU A 13 1.99 0.32 -2.25
CA LEU A 13 0.99 -0.38 -1.45
C LEU A 13 1.71 -1.40 -0.56
N ALA A 14 1.64 -1.22 0.75
CA ALA A 14 2.30 -2.08 1.73
C ALA A 14 1.59 -1.99 3.08
N VAL A 15 1.58 -3.08 3.83
CA VAL A 15 1.06 -3.10 5.20
C VAL A 15 2.18 -2.95 6.21
N GLU A 16 1.88 -2.28 7.31
CA GLU A 16 2.67 -2.20 8.54
C GLU A 16 1.70 -2.05 9.70
N TRP A 17 2.05 -2.53 10.89
CA TRP A 17 1.16 -2.43 12.03
C TRP A 17 0.92 -0.98 12.44
N TYR A 18 -0.34 -0.66 12.73
CA TYR A 18 -0.81 0.68 13.13
C TYR A 18 -0.69 1.77 12.05
N GLU A 19 -0.31 1.41 10.83
CA GLU A 19 -0.10 2.35 9.74
C GLU A 19 -1.14 2.17 8.61
N GLY A 20 -1.30 3.22 7.82
CA GLY A 20 -2.09 3.19 6.58
C GLY A 20 -1.37 2.44 5.45
N PRO A 21 -2.11 1.92 4.45
CA PRO A 21 -1.53 1.04 3.44
C PRO A 21 -0.76 1.75 2.32
N PHE A 22 -0.76 3.10 2.29
CA PHE A 22 -0.21 3.89 1.18
C PHE A 22 1.07 4.62 1.54
N TRP A 23 2.19 4.24 0.97
CA TRP A 23 3.49 4.86 1.21
C TRP A 23 3.85 5.79 0.06
N VAL A 24 3.89 7.10 0.32
CA VAL A 24 4.18 8.11 -0.69
C VAL A 24 5.60 8.64 -0.55
N LEU A 25 6.38 8.54 -1.62
CA LEU A 25 7.71 9.13 -1.74
C LEU A 25 7.68 10.30 -2.72
N GLY A 26 7.97 11.51 -2.22
CA GLY A 26 7.99 12.74 -2.99
C GLY A 26 9.39 13.11 -3.51
N GLY A 27 9.42 13.81 -4.65
CA GLY A 27 10.64 14.28 -5.29
C GLY A 27 11.41 15.32 -4.49
N GLY A 28 12.48 14.89 -3.81
CA GLY A 28 13.43 15.77 -3.12
C GLY A 28 13.71 15.44 -1.65
N ASP A 29 13.72 14.15 -1.29
CA ASP A 29 14.16 13.59 0.00
C ASP A 29 13.15 13.59 1.16
N GLU A 30 11.87 13.85 0.92
CA GLU A 30 10.83 13.75 1.96
C GLU A 30 9.94 12.52 1.72
N VAL A 31 10.10 11.50 2.58
CA VAL A 31 9.12 10.42 2.73
C VAL A 31 7.93 11.03 3.44
N SER A 32 6.78 11.05 2.78
CA SER A 32 5.60 11.74 3.32
C SER A 32 4.83 10.87 4.33
N GLY A 33 5.30 9.63 4.56
CA GLY A 33 4.74 8.69 5.53
C GLY A 33 3.72 7.74 4.92
N PRO A 34 3.24 6.77 5.70
CA PRO A 34 2.06 5.99 5.37
C PRO A 34 0.80 6.85 5.48
N TYR A 35 -0.11 6.67 4.54
CA TYR A 35 -1.41 7.33 4.46
C TYR A 35 -2.52 6.29 4.53
N ASP A 36 -3.62 6.65 5.20
CA ASP A 36 -4.83 5.85 5.19
C ASP A 36 -5.67 6.08 3.92
N THR A 37 -6.85 5.48 3.86
CA THR A 37 -7.76 5.58 2.71
C THR A 37 -8.45 6.94 2.58
N GLU A 38 -8.43 7.77 3.62
CA GLU A 38 -8.97 9.13 3.61
C GLU A 38 -7.90 10.13 3.15
N ASP A 39 -6.71 10.08 3.77
CA ASP A 39 -5.63 11.04 3.55
C ASP A 39 -4.93 10.87 2.19
N ILE A 40 -4.91 9.66 1.62
CA ILE A 40 -4.28 9.41 0.31
C ILE A 40 -4.92 10.24 -0.83
N ARG A 41 -6.14 10.72 -0.62
CA ARG A 41 -6.91 11.54 -1.58
C ARG A 41 -6.28 12.90 -1.83
N ASP A 42 -5.41 13.36 -0.95
CA ASP A 42 -4.63 14.59 -1.15
C ASP A 42 -3.59 14.44 -2.27
N PHE A 43 -3.22 13.19 -2.61
CA PHE A 43 -2.21 12.87 -3.62
C PHE A 43 -2.80 12.31 -4.92
N VAL A 44 -3.80 11.44 -4.81
CA VAL A 44 -4.38 10.72 -5.95
C VAL A 44 -5.89 10.58 -5.81
N ALA A 45 -6.61 10.74 -6.93
CA ALA A 45 -8.05 10.50 -6.99
C ALA A 45 -8.32 9.02 -7.27
N LEU A 46 -8.68 8.26 -6.24
CA LEU A 46 -9.04 6.83 -6.33
C LEU A 46 -10.54 6.63 -6.17
N SER A 47 -11.06 5.57 -6.77
CA SER A 47 -12.45 5.17 -6.65
C SER A 47 -12.78 4.79 -5.19
N PRO A 48 -13.98 5.14 -4.69
CA PRO A 48 -14.43 4.71 -3.37
C PRO A 48 -14.39 3.18 -3.19
N GLU A 49 -14.68 2.44 -4.27
CA GLU A 49 -14.66 0.98 -4.30
C GLU A 49 -13.24 0.45 -4.06
N LEU A 50 -12.23 0.97 -4.77
CA LEU A 50 -10.84 0.56 -4.58
C LEU A 50 -10.34 0.90 -3.17
N LEU A 51 -10.67 2.08 -2.66
CA LEU A 51 -10.30 2.48 -1.30
C LEU A 51 -10.91 1.55 -0.25
N ALA A 52 -12.17 1.14 -0.41
CA ALA A 52 -12.81 0.17 0.49
C ALA A 52 -12.11 -1.19 0.43
N GLU A 53 -11.83 -1.71 -0.77
CA GLU A 53 -11.18 -3.01 -0.92
C GLU A 53 -9.75 -3.03 -0.34
N ILE A 54 -8.99 -1.94 -0.47
CA ILE A 54 -7.67 -1.75 0.13
C ILE A 54 -7.77 -1.61 1.65
N GLY A 55 -8.77 -0.86 2.13
CA GLY A 55 -9.05 -0.72 3.56
C GLY A 55 -9.29 -2.08 4.22
N GLU A 56 -10.19 -2.88 3.67
CA GLU A 56 -10.46 -4.25 4.16
C GLU A 56 -9.23 -5.16 4.13
N TRP A 57 -8.37 -5.00 3.12
CA TRP A 57 -7.12 -5.75 3.03
C TRP A 57 -6.12 -5.33 4.11
N ASN A 58 -6.00 -4.04 4.40
CA ASN A 58 -5.18 -3.53 5.51
C ASN A 58 -5.75 -3.96 6.86
N GLU A 59 -7.05 -3.79 7.08
CA GLU A 59 -7.74 -4.19 8.32
C GLU A 59 -7.55 -5.67 8.63
N PHE A 60 -7.60 -6.53 7.61
CA PHE A 60 -7.28 -7.95 7.78
C PHE A 60 -5.86 -8.14 8.34
N TYR A 61 -4.87 -7.40 7.83
CA TYR A 61 -3.51 -7.46 8.35
C TYR A 61 -3.41 -6.91 9.77
N GLN A 62 -4.05 -5.77 10.06
CA GLN A 62 -4.06 -5.18 11.41
C GLN A 62 -4.65 -6.15 12.44
N ALA A 63 -5.67 -6.92 12.06
CA ALA A 63 -6.29 -7.95 12.91
C ALA A 63 -5.36 -9.15 13.20
N THR A 64 -4.24 -9.29 12.50
CA THR A 64 -3.22 -10.31 12.81
C THR A 64 -2.25 -9.89 13.91
N TYR A 65 -2.32 -8.64 14.36
CA TYR A 65 -1.54 -8.17 15.49
C TYR A 65 -2.08 -8.76 16.80
N ASN A 66 -1.17 -9.35 17.59
CA ASN A 66 -1.45 -9.93 18.88
C ASN A 66 -0.64 -9.17 19.94
N ASP A 67 -1.32 -8.33 20.73
CA ASP A 67 -0.71 -7.53 21.79
C ASP A 67 -0.06 -8.39 22.88
N ASP A 68 -0.64 -9.57 23.15
CA ASP A 68 -0.13 -10.52 24.15
C ASP A 68 1.10 -11.31 23.65
N ASP A 69 1.28 -11.41 22.33
CA ASP A 69 2.44 -12.06 21.71
C ASP A 69 2.86 -11.37 20.40
N PRO A 70 3.52 -10.20 20.50
CA PRO A 70 3.95 -9.45 19.33
C PRO A 70 4.92 -10.21 18.42
N ALA A 71 5.68 -11.16 18.99
CA ALA A 71 6.68 -11.93 18.25
C ALA A 71 6.06 -12.96 17.29
N ASN A 72 4.84 -13.44 17.60
CA ASN A 72 4.08 -14.36 16.74
C ASN A 72 2.87 -13.69 16.08
N SER A 73 2.85 -12.35 16.03
CA SER A 73 1.89 -11.58 15.26
C SER A 73 2.14 -11.69 13.75
N GLY A 74 1.18 -11.27 12.94
CA GLY A 74 1.29 -11.31 11.49
C GLY A 74 0.77 -12.61 10.89
N ILE A 75 0.97 -12.75 9.59
CA ILE A 75 0.54 -13.94 8.84
C ILE A 75 1.66 -14.98 8.90
N THR A 76 1.53 -15.96 9.78
CA THR A 76 2.55 -16.99 10.04
C THR A 76 2.43 -18.19 9.11
N GLU A 77 1.23 -18.47 8.60
CA GLU A 77 0.96 -19.59 7.71
C GLU A 77 1.34 -19.26 6.25
N PRO A 78 2.28 -20.00 5.62
CA PRO A 78 2.75 -19.67 4.28
C PRO A 78 1.65 -19.66 3.20
N ALA A 79 0.65 -20.54 3.35
CA ALA A 79 -0.48 -20.58 2.43
C ALA A 79 -1.41 -19.37 2.57
N GLU A 80 -1.53 -18.81 3.77
CA GLU A 80 -2.29 -17.58 4.02
C GLU A 80 -1.52 -16.36 3.53
N ALA A 81 -0.21 -16.31 3.77
CA ALA A 81 0.67 -15.25 3.27
C ALA A 81 0.59 -15.18 1.74
N ARG A 82 0.61 -16.32 1.05
CA ARG A 82 0.45 -16.38 -0.41
C ARG A 82 -0.90 -15.82 -0.88
N LYS A 83 -2.01 -16.18 -0.22
CA LYS A 83 -3.34 -15.66 -0.57
C LYS A 83 -3.46 -14.16 -0.31
N PHE A 84 -2.91 -13.70 0.82
CA PHE A 84 -2.86 -12.29 1.17
C PHE A 84 -2.07 -11.50 0.11
N ASP A 85 -0.91 -12.01 -0.30
CA ASP A 85 -0.08 -11.40 -1.33
C ASP A 85 -0.72 -11.44 -2.72
N GLU A 86 -1.46 -12.49 -3.06
CA GLU A 86 -2.25 -12.55 -4.31
C GLU A 86 -3.35 -11.47 -4.31
N ARG A 87 -4.06 -11.27 -3.19
CA ARG A 87 -5.04 -10.18 -3.05
C ARG A 87 -4.37 -8.81 -3.16
N GLY A 88 -3.25 -8.59 -2.46
CA GLY A 88 -2.50 -7.34 -2.50
C GLY A 88 -2.02 -6.99 -3.92
N ARG A 89 -1.54 -7.96 -4.70
CA ARG A 89 -1.17 -7.74 -6.12
C ARG A 89 -2.36 -7.33 -6.98
N VAL A 90 -3.51 -7.98 -6.82
CA VAL A 90 -4.73 -7.59 -7.55
C VAL A 90 -5.10 -6.14 -7.24
N LEU A 91 -5.05 -5.74 -5.97
CA LEU A 91 -5.31 -4.36 -5.54
C LEU A 91 -4.28 -3.39 -6.11
N ALA A 92 -3.00 -3.75 -6.12
CA ALA A 92 -1.94 -2.91 -6.67
C ALA A 92 -2.09 -2.71 -8.20
N HIS A 93 -2.59 -3.70 -8.93
CA HIS A 93 -2.94 -3.55 -10.35
C HIS A 93 -4.15 -2.64 -10.55
N LYS A 94 -5.21 -2.76 -9.74
CA LYS A 94 -6.34 -1.83 -9.76
C LYS A 94 -5.88 -0.39 -9.46
N LEU A 95 -5.03 -0.24 -8.45
CA LEU A 95 -4.41 1.03 -8.09
C LEU A 95 -3.62 1.64 -9.25
N ARG A 96 -2.80 0.85 -9.95
CA ARG A 96 -2.08 1.32 -11.14
C ARG A 96 -3.01 1.75 -12.28
N ALA A 97 -4.14 1.07 -12.47
CA ALA A 97 -5.10 1.39 -13.53
C ALA A 97 -5.84 2.72 -13.29
N GLU A 98 -5.97 3.15 -12.03
CA GLU A 98 -6.62 4.41 -11.67
C GLU A 98 -5.65 5.60 -11.55
N ILE A 99 -4.35 5.34 -11.50
CA ILE A 99 -3.32 6.36 -11.26
C ILE A 99 -2.68 6.82 -12.58
N PRO A 100 -2.40 8.14 -12.74
CA PRO A 100 -1.67 8.67 -13.88
C PRO A 100 -0.33 7.96 -14.12
N ASP A 101 -0.01 7.68 -15.39
CA ASP A 101 1.18 6.88 -15.73
C ASP A 101 2.51 7.45 -15.24
N VAL A 102 2.55 8.77 -14.99
CA VAL A 102 3.70 9.51 -14.45
C VAL A 102 4.05 9.14 -13.01
N ILE A 103 3.11 8.58 -12.25
CA ILE A 103 3.33 8.11 -10.88
C ILE A 103 3.73 6.64 -10.93
N LYS A 104 4.83 6.28 -10.26
CA LYS A 104 5.26 4.88 -10.17
C LYS A 104 4.45 4.16 -9.08
N VAL A 105 3.86 3.02 -9.42
CA VAL A 105 3.16 2.16 -8.45
C VAL A 105 4.02 0.96 -8.09
N ARG A 106 4.08 0.62 -6.80
CA ARG A 106 4.78 -0.55 -6.27
C ARG A 106 3.89 -1.31 -5.30
N TYR A 107 4.22 -2.58 -5.10
CA TYR A 107 3.59 -3.45 -4.10
C TYR A 107 4.69 -4.12 -3.27
N GLN A 108 4.58 -4.07 -1.95
CA GLN A 108 5.44 -4.83 -1.04
C GLN A 108 4.66 -6.03 -0.48
N PRO A 109 4.93 -7.25 -0.97
CA PRO A 109 4.36 -8.47 -0.40
C PRO A 109 4.89 -8.70 1.03
N VAL A 110 4.12 -9.38 1.87
CA VAL A 110 4.60 -9.79 3.21
C VAL A 110 5.60 -10.95 3.12
N SER A 111 5.57 -11.73 2.04
CA SER A 111 6.42 -12.91 1.85
C SER A 111 7.45 -12.78 0.71
N GLY A 112 7.65 -11.57 0.16
CA GLY A 112 8.40 -11.39 -1.09
C GLY A 112 9.11 -10.04 -1.25
N PRO A 113 9.89 -9.89 -2.33
CA PRO A 113 10.58 -8.63 -2.62
C PRO A 113 9.59 -7.56 -3.09
N LEU A 114 9.97 -6.28 -2.96
CA LEU A 114 9.26 -5.15 -3.54
C LEU A 114 9.06 -5.33 -5.05
N GLU A 115 7.82 -5.20 -5.50
CA GLU A 115 7.41 -5.36 -6.89
C GLU A 115 7.08 -3.98 -7.50
N THR A 116 7.51 -3.73 -8.74
CA THR A 116 7.02 -2.57 -9.51
C THR A 116 5.83 -3.01 -10.34
N ILE A 117 4.70 -2.34 -10.19
CA ILE A 117 3.48 -2.65 -10.93
C ILE A 117 3.49 -1.86 -12.23
N VAL A 118 3.31 -2.59 -13.33
CA VAL A 118 3.18 -2.06 -14.68
C VAL A 118 1.77 -2.36 -15.21
N ASN A 119 1.31 -1.54 -16.15
CA ASN A 119 0.08 -1.77 -16.90
C ASN A 119 0.25 -2.92 -17.92
#